data_AF-A0A5D2IIW0-F1
#
_entry.id   AF-A0A5D2IIW0-F1
#
_cell.length_a   1.000
_cell.length_b   1.000
_cell.length_c   1.000
_cell.angle_alpha   90.00
_cell.angle_beta   90.00
_cell.angle_gamma   90.00
#
_symmetry.space_group_name_H-M   'P 1'
#
loop_
_entity.id
_entity.type
_entity.pdbx_description
1 polymer ?
#
loop_
_entity_poly.entity_id
_entity_poly.type
_entity_poly.pdbx_seq_one_letter_code
_entity_poly.pdbx_strand_id
1 'polypeptide(L)'
;MCIAVFMWETHPLYPFILFLNRDEYHKRPTEPLIWWEGEEILGGRDAQAGGTWLASSRDGRLAFITNFRELQSIPQAKSRGNLLVDFLQGSFPKSKRHARHWRHKG
;
A
#
# COMPACT_ATOMS: atom_id res chain seq x y z
N MET A 1 6.76 -3.13 -13.79
CA MET A 1 7.72 -3.33 -12.69
C MET A 1 7.75 -2.09 -11.80
N CYS A 2 7.18 -2.17 -10.59
CA CYS A 2 7.29 -1.08 -9.61
C CYS A 2 8.71 -1.02 -9.04
N ILE A 3 9.17 0.18 -8.69
CA ILE A 3 10.48 0.42 -8.06
C ILE A 3 10.23 1.18 -6.75
N ALA A 4 10.81 0.68 -5.66
CA ALA A 4 10.84 1.34 -4.37
C ALA A 4 12.31 1.70 -4.03
N VAL A 5 12.56 2.96 -3.69
CA VAL A 5 13.84 3.45 -3.18
C VAL A 5 13.56 4.13 -1.86
N PHE A 6 14.31 3.76 -0.81
CA PHE A 6 14.16 4.40 0.48
C PHE A 6 15.52 4.69 1.12
N MET A 7 15.51 5.70 1.98
CA MET A 7 16.61 6.10 2.83
C MET A 7 16.13 6.07 4.28
N TRP A 8 16.90 5.43 5.15
CA TRP A 8 16.59 5.29 6.57
C TRP A 8 17.74 5.87 7.40
N GLU A 9 17.45 6.89 8.19
CA GLU A 9 18.40 7.56 9.10
C GLU A 9 19.69 8.06 8.44
N THR A 10 19.66 8.36 7.15
CA THR A 10 20.81 8.87 6.41
C THR A 10 20.73 10.36 6.05
N HIS A 11 19.56 10.98 6.12
CA HIS A 11 19.37 12.40 5.79
C HIS A 11 19.25 13.25 7.07
N PRO A 12 19.93 14.42 7.17
CA PRO A 12 19.99 15.20 8.42
C PRO A 12 18.63 15.73 8.91
N LEU A 13 17.67 15.92 8.00
CA LEU A 13 16.33 16.47 8.32
C LEU A 13 15.20 15.45 8.24
N TYR A 14 15.41 14.33 7.54
CA TYR A 14 14.33 13.39 7.23
C TYR A 14 14.76 12.00 7.67
N PRO A 15 14.24 11.48 8.81
CA PRO A 15 14.64 10.16 9.30
C PRO A 15 14.24 9.05 8.34
N PHE A 16 13.26 9.30 7.47
CA PHE A 16 12.86 8.38 6.42
C PHE A 16 12.40 9.12 5.16
N ILE A 17 12.88 8.67 4.00
CA ILE A 17 12.44 9.14 2.68
C ILE A 17 12.11 7.89 1.85
N LEU A 18 10.95 7.88 1.18
CA LEU A 18 10.52 6.81 0.30
C LEU A 18 10.06 7.39 -1.04
N PHE A 19 10.63 6.86 -2.12
CA PHE A 19 10.13 7.03 -3.48
C PHE A 19 9.58 5.70 -3.97
N LEU A 20 8.34 5.70 -4.44
CA LEU A 20 7.73 4.53 -5.05
C LEU A 20 7.17 4.91 -6.41
N ASN A 21 7.68 4.27 -7.45
CA ASN A 21 7.04 4.25 -8.75
C ASN A 21 6.03 3.10 -8.81
N ARG A 22 4.77 3.43 -9.09
CA ARG A 22 3.74 2.45 -9.47
C ARG A 22 3.77 2.27 -10.98
N ASP A 23 4.26 1.14 -11.43
CA ASP A 23 4.18 0.75 -12.83
C ASP A 23 3.00 -0.20 -13.03
N GLU A 24 2.00 0.30 -13.74
CA GLU A 24 0.69 -0.30 -13.92
C GLU A 24 0.05 0.18 -15.24
N TYR A 25 -0.96 -0.54 -15.74
CA TYR A 25 -1.64 -0.19 -16.98
C TYR A 25 -2.13 1.26 -16.99
N HIS A 26 -1.79 2.02 -18.04
CA HIS A 26 -2.25 3.40 -18.23
C HIS A 26 -3.78 3.57 -18.16
N LYS A 27 -4.53 2.56 -18.57
CA LYS A 27 -6.01 2.58 -18.53
C LYS A 27 -6.59 2.31 -17.15
N ARG A 28 -5.78 1.94 -16.16
CA ARG A 28 -6.25 1.63 -14.81
C ARG A 28 -6.41 2.94 -14.01
N PRO A 29 -7.64 3.38 -13.74
CA PRO A 29 -7.88 4.68 -13.13
C PRO A 29 -7.40 4.73 -11.67
N THR A 30 -6.99 5.92 -11.25
CA THR A 30 -6.54 6.20 -9.88
C THR A 30 -7.11 7.52 -9.39
N GLU A 31 -7.45 7.59 -8.12
CA GLU A 31 -7.77 8.83 -7.42
C GLU A 31 -6.49 9.53 -6.94
N PRO A 32 -6.50 10.87 -6.80
CA PRO A 32 -5.35 11.64 -6.34
C PRO A 32 -4.91 11.28 -4.91
N LEU A 33 -3.70 11.71 -4.55
CA LEU A 33 -3.19 11.61 -3.18
C LEU A 33 -3.97 12.56 -2.27
N ILE A 34 -4.93 12.02 -1.53
CA ILE A 34 -5.79 12.76 -0.60
C ILE A 34 -6.00 11.96 0.69
N TRP A 35 -6.51 12.63 1.72
CA TRP A 35 -7.13 11.93 2.83
C TRP A 35 -8.44 11.31 2.36
N TRP A 36 -8.59 10.01 2.58
CA TRP A 36 -9.82 9.29 2.22
C TRP A 36 -10.95 9.71 3.16
N GLU A 37 -12.13 9.95 2.60
CA GLU A 37 -13.28 10.43 3.39
C GLU A 37 -13.71 9.37 4.42
N GLY A 38 -13.83 9.80 5.69
CA GLY A 38 -14.21 8.91 6.79
C GLY A 38 -13.14 7.90 7.21
N GLU A 39 -11.93 8.00 6.67
CA GLU A 39 -10.84 7.07 6.97
C GLU A 39 -9.55 7.79 7.40
N GLU A 40 -8.71 7.05 8.11
CA GLU A 40 -7.42 7.54 8.60
C GLU A 40 -6.29 7.25 7.60
N ILE A 41 -6.57 7.30 6.29
CA ILE A 41 -5.65 6.96 5.20
C ILE A 41 -5.33 8.19 4.35
N LEU A 42 -4.04 8.46 4.15
CA LEU A 42 -3.52 9.40 3.15
C LEU A 42 -2.81 8.59 2.06
N GLY A 43 -3.37 8.58 0.86
CA GLY A 43 -2.83 7.76 -0.23
C GLY A 43 -3.58 7.95 -1.54
N GLY A 44 -2.99 7.53 -2.64
CA GLY A 44 -3.74 7.34 -3.88
C GLY A 44 -4.65 6.11 -3.76
N ARG A 45 -5.84 6.17 -4.36
CA ARG A 45 -6.79 5.05 -4.38
C ARG A 45 -6.89 4.46 -5.77
N ASP A 46 -6.89 3.14 -5.83
CA ASP A 46 -7.16 2.41 -7.06
C ASP A 46 -8.66 2.46 -7.34
N ALA A 47 -9.09 3.20 -8.37
CA ALA A 47 -10.52 3.40 -8.64
C ALA A 47 -11.19 2.14 -9.22
N GLN A 48 -10.42 1.12 -9.63
CA GLN A 48 -10.97 -0.14 -10.12
C GLN A 48 -11.17 -1.17 -9.00
N ALA A 49 -10.20 -1.28 -8.08
CA ALA A 49 -10.21 -2.30 -7.03
C ALA A 49 -10.38 -1.76 -5.60
N GLY A 50 -10.41 -0.44 -5.42
CA GLY A 50 -10.67 0.24 -4.15
C GLY A 50 -9.52 0.27 -3.13
N GLY A 51 -8.40 -0.42 -3.41
CA GLY A 51 -7.22 -0.47 -2.53
C GLY A 51 -6.20 0.65 -2.79
N THR A 52 -5.01 0.54 -2.21
CA THR A 52 -3.89 1.48 -2.44
C THR A 52 -2.59 0.75 -2.74
N TRP A 53 -1.60 1.48 -3.28
CA TRP A 53 -0.24 0.97 -3.55
C TRP A 53 0.83 1.63 -2.67
N LEU A 54 0.55 2.84 -2.16
CA LEU A 54 1.36 3.60 -1.23
C LEU A 54 0.42 4.51 -0.44
N ALA A 55 0.43 4.36 0.87
CA ALA A 55 -0.32 5.22 1.76
C ALA A 55 0.28 5.26 3.16
N SER A 56 -0.05 6.33 3.88
CA SER A 56 0.19 6.46 5.30
C SER A 56 -1.11 6.62 6.07
N SER A 57 -1.03 6.54 7.38
CA SER A 57 -2.14 6.83 8.29
C SER A 57 -1.75 7.89 9.31
N ARG A 58 -2.74 8.49 9.98
CA ARG A 58 -2.49 9.56 10.97
C ARG A 58 -1.69 9.07 12.18
N ASP A 59 -1.75 7.79 12.51
CA ASP A 59 -0.99 7.21 13.63
C ASP A 59 0.49 6.90 13.29
N GLY A 60 0.91 7.24 12.06
CA GLY A 60 2.27 7.14 11.57
C GLY A 60 2.63 5.82 10.90
N ARG A 61 1.66 4.94 10.60
CA ARG A 61 1.97 3.78 9.74
C ARG A 61 2.17 4.22 8.30
N LEU A 62 3.12 3.57 7.64
CA LEU A 62 3.38 3.70 6.22
C LEU A 62 3.38 2.32 5.60
N ALA A 63 2.71 2.16 4.46
CA ALA A 63 2.63 0.90 3.76
C ALA A 63 2.73 1.11 2.25
N PHE A 64 3.48 0.21 1.60
CA PHE A 64 3.60 0.18 0.15
C PHE A 64 3.71 -1.26 -0.34
N ILE A 65 3.33 -1.49 -1.59
CA ILE A 65 3.51 -2.77 -2.28
C ILE A 65 4.25 -2.56 -3.60
N THR A 66 5.08 -3.54 -3.93
CA THR A 66 5.73 -3.65 -5.23
C THR A 66 4.92 -4.57 -6.16
N ASN A 67 5.29 -4.55 -7.44
CA ASN A 67 4.67 -5.41 -8.44
C ASN A 67 4.90 -6.89 -8.07
N PHE A 68 3.86 -7.70 -8.25
CA PHE A 68 3.94 -9.15 -8.20
C PHE A 68 3.31 -9.66 -9.48
N ARG A 69 4.03 -10.53 -10.19
CA ARG A 69 3.54 -11.12 -11.43
C ARG A 69 2.64 -12.29 -11.07
N GLU A 70 1.33 -12.11 -11.22
CA GLU A 70 0.36 -13.18 -11.09
C GLU A 70 0.48 -14.09 -12.32
N LEU A 71 0.78 -15.37 -12.09
CA LEU A 71 0.88 -16.38 -13.16
C LEU A 71 -0.50 -16.89 -13.59
N GLN A 72 -1.47 -16.86 -12.67
CA GLN A 72 -2.85 -17.23 -12.88
C GLN A 72 -3.73 -16.18 -12.22
N SER A 73 -4.73 -15.69 -12.96
CA SER A 73 -5.76 -14.84 -12.39
C SER A 73 -6.74 -15.72 -11.62
N ILE A 74 -6.92 -15.45 -10.33
CA ILE A 74 -7.91 -16.13 -9.50
C ILE A 74 -9.18 -15.27 -9.55
N PRO A 75 -10.28 -15.77 -10.12
CA PRO A 75 -11.54 -15.05 -10.14
C PRO A 75 -11.96 -14.65 -8.71
N GLN A 76 -12.47 -13.43 -8.56
CA GLN A 76 -12.94 -12.87 -7.28
C GLN A 76 -11.87 -12.72 -6.17
N ALA A 77 -10.58 -12.91 -6.46
CA ALA A 77 -9.54 -12.61 -5.49
C ALA A 77 -9.57 -11.12 -5.10
N LYS A 78 -9.37 -10.83 -3.81
CA LYS A 78 -9.20 -9.45 -3.34
C LYS A 78 -7.93 -8.86 -3.93
N SER A 79 -7.96 -7.57 -4.25
CA SER A 79 -6.76 -6.87 -4.69
C SER A 79 -5.71 -6.85 -3.59
N ARG A 80 -4.43 -6.99 -3.98
CA ARG A 80 -3.30 -6.83 -3.05
C ARG A 80 -3.25 -5.45 -2.42
N GLY A 81 -3.87 -4.44 -3.03
CA GLY A 81 -4.00 -3.12 -2.43
C GLY A 81 -4.88 -3.10 -1.17
N ASN A 82 -5.78 -4.08 -0.98
CA ASN A 82 -6.55 -4.21 0.25
C ASN A 82 -5.67 -4.61 1.44
N LEU A 83 -4.53 -5.27 1.21
CA LEU A 83 -3.55 -5.58 2.27
C LEU A 83 -3.09 -4.32 3.00
N LEU A 84 -2.88 -3.24 2.25
CA LEU A 84 -2.42 -1.97 2.78
C LEU A 84 -3.53 -1.30 3.58
N VAL A 85 -4.75 -1.27 3.04
CA VAL A 85 -5.93 -0.70 3.71
C VAL A 85 -6.13 -1.37 5.07
N ASP A 86 -6.15 -2.71 5.09
CA ASP A 86 -6.33 -3.49 6.33
C ASP A 86 -5.19 -3.25 7.35
N PHE A 87 -3.95 -3.06 6.87
CA PHE A 87 -2.82 -2.73 7.73
C PHE A 87 -2.90 -1.31 8.30
N LEU A 88 -3.33 -0.34 7.50
CA LEU A 88 -3.42 1.08 7.88
C LEU A 88 -4.58 1.32 8.84
N GLN A 89 -5.72 0.66 8.64
CA GLN A 89 -6.91 0.78 9.50
C GLN A 89 -6.88 -0.15 10.71
N GLY A 90 -6.08 -1.22 10.68
CA GLY A 90 -6.08 -2.22 11.75
C GLY A 90 -5.64 -1.65 13.10
N SER A 91 -6.07 -2.26 14.20
CA SER A 91 -5.65 -1.87 15.57
C SER A 91 -4.37 -2.56 16.05
N PHE A 92 -3.62 -3.19 15.14
CA PHE A 92 -2.46 -3.99 15.51
C PHE A 92 -1.35 -3.13 16.15
N PRO A 93 -0.69 -3.63 17.21
CA PRO A 93 0.47 -2.95 17.77
C PRO A 93 1.56 -2.77 16.70
N LYS A 94 2.24 -1.61 16.70
CA LYS A 94 3.27 -1.20 15.73
C LYS A 94 4.41 -2.24 15.52
N SER A 95 4.50 -3.29 16.35
CA SER A 95 5.59 -4.28 16.39
C SER A 95 5.25 -5.71 15.91
N LYS A 96 4.04 -6.04 15.42
CA LYS A 96 3.71 -7.43 15.02
C LYS A 96 3.52 -7.63 13.51
N ARG A 97 4.21 -8.63 12.96
CA ARG A 97 4.24 -9.04 11.54
C ARG A 97 2.83 -9.40 11.01
N HIS A 98 2.22 -8.48 10.25
CA HIS A 98 0.88 -8.63 9.64
C HIS A 98 0.84 -9.64 8.46
N ALA A 99 1.96 -9.81 7.74
CA ALA A 99 2.01 -10.56 6.47
C ALA A 99 1.75 -12.08 6.57
N ARG A 100 1.70 -12.67 7.78
CA ARG A 100 1.52 -14.14 7.92
C ARG A 100 0.08 -14.62 7.70
N HIS A 101 -0.92 -13.77 7.93
CA HIS A 101 -2.34 -14.18 7.79
C HIS A 101 -2.77 -14.36 6.32
N TRP A 102 -2.07 -13.72 5.38
CA TRP A 102 -2.46 -13.69 3.96
C TRP A 102 -1.88 -14.82 3.11
N ARG A 103 -0.96 -15.62 3.65
CA ARG A 103 -0.38 -16.78 2.93
C ARG A 103 -1.32 -17.98 2.82
N HIS A 104 -2.42 -18.02 3.57
CA HIS A 104 -3.30 -19.18 3.67
C HIS A 104 -4.72 -18.95 3.14
N LYS A 105 -4.99 -17.80 2.52
CA LYS A 105 -6.31 -17.45 1.95
C LYS A 105 -6.28 -17.17 0.44
N GLY A 106 -5.21 -17.61 -0.24
CA GLY A 106 -5.09 -17.61 -1.69
C GLY A 106 -5.25 -19.03 -2.22
#